data_AF-A0A7Y5RR79-F1
#
_entry.id   AF-A0A7Y5RR79-F1
#
_cell.length_a   1.000
_cell.length_b   1.000
_cell.length_c   1.000
_cell.angle_alpha   90.00
_cell.angle_beta   90.00
_cell.angle_gamma   90.00
#
_symmetry.space_group_name_H-M   'P 1'
#
loop_
_entity.id
_entity.type
_entity.pdbx_description
1 polymer ?
#
loop_
_entity_poly.entity_id
_entity_poly.type
_entity_poly.pdbx_seq_one_letter_code
_entity_poly.pdbx_strand_id
1 'polypeptide(L)'
;MSLMRLTAQATFLAIVLTVSIVQFAATSVAENPADNTTSNFDERLKSLETKLTALESENIKLKERVTTAENNAATLAAANARLEFQAGQGGDAQRIAFIDPIVAFESDQWYIDETDKLKKEIAEARNKKKEELEPKFKKLKDGLSLYTVGEEKWRECQREILDFQLNQLEQFRQLEADFQEKGDAILFKVYGRMRAAIEKICKDKGYDIVINRYGTNAPNEGIREIYNAMKENPVLYFNPSRAPDITKDVIDAMK
;
A
#
# COMPACT_ATOMS: atom_id res chain seq x y z
N MET A 1 -19.81 22.61 -10.70
CA MET A 1 -20.18 23.97 -11.15
C MET A 1 -20.44 24.06 -12.67
N SER A 2 -21.14 23.08 -13.29
CA SER A 2 -21.26 23.04 -14.78
C SER A 2 -22.62 22.59 -15.36
N LEU A 3 -23.66 22.33 -14.55
CA LEU A 3 -24.99 21.95 -15.08
C LEU A 3 -25.98 23.12 -15.19
N MET A 4 -25.89 24.14 -14.32
CA MET A 4 -26.77 25.32 -14.37
C MET A 4 -26.53 26.25 -15.56
N ARG A 5 -25.35 26.19 -16.20
CA ARG A 5 -25.05 27.00 -17.40
C ARG A 5 -25.64 26.40 -18.67
N LEU A 6 -25.84 25.08 -18.74
CA LEU A 6 -26.43 24.42 -19.92
C LEU A 6 -27.95 24.62 -20.00
N THR A 7 -28.66 24.61 -18.86
CA THR A 7 -30.11 24.78 -18.82
C THR A 7 -30.54 26.20 -19.18
N ALA A 8 -29.75 27.22 -18.80
CA ALA A 8 -30.01 28.62 -19.15
C ALA A 8 -29.77 28.93 -20.65
N GLN A 9 -28.82 28.24 -21.30
CA GLN A 9 -28.60 28.41 -22.75
C GLN A 9 -29.70 27.75 -23.60
N ALA A 10 -30.28 26.63 -23.15
CA ALA A 10 -31.34 25.94 -23.87
C ALA A 10 -32.66 26.72 -23.88
N THR A 11 -33.04 27.37 -22.78
CA THR A 11 -34.24 28.22 -22.72
C THR A 11 -34.09 29.50 -23.54
N PHE A 12 -32.89 30.08 -23.61
CA PHE A 12 -32.65 31.27 -24.41
C PHE A 12 -32.75 30.98 -25.92
N LEU A 13 -32.26 29.82 -26.38
CA LEU A 13 -32.35 29.44 -27.79
C LEU A 13 -33.78 29.16 -28.25
N ALA A 14 -34.63 28.58 -27.39
CA ALA A 14 -36.02 28.30 -27.69
C ALA A 14 -36.86 29.59 -27.85
N ILE A 15 -36.60 30.61 -27.02
CA ILE A 15 -37.31 31.90 -27.09
C ILE A 15 -36.92 32.67 -28.36
N VAL A 16 -35.63 32.66 -28.74
CA VAL A 16 -35.14 33.35 -29.94
C VAL A 16 -35.71 32.72 -31.22
N LEU A 17 -35.85 31.39 -31.27
CA LEU A 17 -36.43 30.72 -32.46
C LEU A 17 -37.91 31.05 -32.65
N THR A 18 -38.70 31.15 -31.57
CA THR A 18 -40.13 31.50 -31.66
C THR A 18 -40.37 32.94 -32.13
N VAL A 19 -39.49 33.89 -31.76
CA VAL A 19 -39.63 35.29 -32.18
C VAL A 19 -39.29 35.47 -33.67
N SER A 20 -38.30 34.74 -34.19
CA SER A 20 -37.91 34.85 -35.61
C SER A 20 -38.94 34.27 -36.59
N ILE A 21 -39.68 33.22 -36.21
CA ILE A 21 -40.70 32.61 -37.08
C ILE A 21 -41.93 33.52 -37.21
N VAL A 22 -42.31 34.25 -36.15
CA VAL A 22 -43.41 35.21 -36.19
C VAL A 22 -43.04 36.44 -37.03
N GLN A 23 -41.78 36.88 -37.00
CA GLN A 23 -41.31 38.03 -37.78
C GLN A 23 -41.23 37.73 -39.29
N PHE A 24 -40.92 36.48 -39.69
CA PHE A 24 -40.81 36.09 -41.11
C PHE A 24 -42.16 35.89 -41.80
N ALA A 25 -43.22 35.55 -41.04
CA ALA A 25 -44.57 35.44 -41.56
C ALA A 25 -45.21 36.82 -41.86
N ALA A 26 -44.75 37.89 -41.21
CA ALA A 26 -45.30 39.24 -41.37
C ALA A 26 -44.77 40.00 -42.59
N THR A 27 -43.62 39.60 -43.17
CA THR A 27 -42.96 40.33 -44.27
C THR A 27 -43.26 39.82 -45.67
N SER A 28 -44.00 38.72 -45.84
CA SER A 28 -44.27 38.14 -47.19
C SER A 28 -45.62 38.53 -47.82
N VAL A 29 -46.29 39.59 -47.33
CA VAL A 29 -47.61 40.02 -47.84
C VAL A 29 -47.55 41.50 -48.24
N ALA A 30 -46.82 41.79 -49.30
CA ALA A 30 -46.93 43.06 -50.02
C ALA A 30 -46.40 42.88 -51.45
N GLU A 31 -47.26 42.38 -52.35
CA GLU A 31 -47.29 42.69 -53.79
C GLU A 31 -48.56 42.06 -54.40
N ASN A 32 -49.41 42.90 -55.02
CA ASN A 32 -50.74 42.63 -55.61
C ASN A 32 -50.57 42.37 -57.14
N PRO A 33 -51.58 41.96 -57.96
CA PRO A 33 -53.02 41.85 -57.69
C PRO A 33 -53.78 40.61 -58.31
N ALA A 34 -55.03 40.45 -57.85
CA ALA A 34 -56.21 39.89 -58.53
C ALA A 34 -56.25 38.41 -59.00
N ASP A 35 -57.34 37.73 -58.60
CA ASP A 35 -57.91 36.51 -59.17
C ASP A 35 -57.29 35.13 -58.84
N ASN A 36 -57.01 34.85 -57.56
CA ASN A 36 -57.24 33.52 -56.93
C ASN A 36 -56.92 33.50 -55.41
N THR A 37 -56.86 34.65 -54.75
CA THR A 37 -56.06 34.84 -53.53
C THR A 37 -56.76 34.47 -52.24
N THR A 38 -58.08 34.69 -52.09
CA THR A 38 -58.79 34.40 -50.83
C THR A 38 -58.80 32.91 -50.47
N SER A 39 -59.03 32.02 -51.44
CA SER A 39 -58.97 30.56 -51.26
C SER A 39 -57.59 30.10 -50.76
N ASN A 40 -56.52 30.62 -51.38
CA ASN A 40 -55.14 30.25 -51.04
C ASN A 40 -54.68 30.87 -49.70
N PHE A 41 -55.18 32.04 -49.33
CA PHE A 41 -54.93 32.64 -48.02
C PHE A 41 -55.66 31.88 -46.90
N ASP A 42 -56.92 31.49 -47.10
CA ASP A 42 -57.69 30.72 -46.12
C ASP A 42 -57.09 29.32 -45.91
N GLU A 43 -56.62 28.66 -46.97
CA GLU A 43 -55.90 27.39 -46.86
C GLU A 43 -54.56 27.53 -46.10
N ARG A 44 -53.81 28.61 -46.35
CA ARG A 44 -52.57 28.90 -45.61
C ARG A 44 -52.83 29.25 -44.15
N LEU A 45 -53.91 29.99 -43.85
CA LEU A 45 -54.31 30.33 -42.49
C LEU A 45 -54.66 29.06 -41.70
N LYS A 46 -55.48 28.18 -42.28
CA LYS A 46 -55.87 26.90 -41.68
C LYS A 46 -54.67 25.96 -41.49
N SER A 47 -53.73 25.97 -42.43
CA SER A 47 -52.46 25.24 -42.31
C SER A 47 -51.59 25.77 -41.16
N LEU A 48 -51.54 27.09 -40.97
CA LEU A 48 -50.81 27.72 -39.87
C LEU A 48 -51.47 27.45 -38.52
N GLU A 49 -52.80 27.49 -38.41
CA GLU A 49 -53.53 27.12 -37.19
C GLU A 49 -53.30 25.66 -36.80
N THR A 50 -53.28 24.76 -37.78
CA THR A 50 -52.97 23.34 -37.57
C THR A 50 -51.52 23.15 -37.08
N LYS A 51 -50.57 23.91 -37.62
CA LYS A 51 -49.17 23.87 -37.17
C LYS A 51 -49.01 24.49 -35.77
N LEU A 52 -49.74 25.55 -35.46
CA LEU A 52 -49.70 26.20 -34.16
C LEU A 52 -50.20 25.25 -33.06
N THR A 53 -51.35 24.62 -33.30
CA THR A 53 -51.91 23.62 -32.37
C THR A 53 -51.01 22.40 -32.19
N ALA A 54 -50.36 21.94 -33.26
CA ALA A 54 -49.35 20.88 -33.17
C ALA A 54 -48.13 21.28 -32.32
N LEU A 55 -47.62 22.50 -32.51
CA LEU A 55 -46.50 23.05 -31.73
C LEU A 55 -46.85 23.30 -30.26
N GLU A 56 -48.09 23.71 -29.97
CA GLU A 56 -48.57 23.85 -28.59
C GLU A 56 -48.64 22.49 -27.89
N SER A 57 -49.16 21.46 -28.58
CA SER A 57 -49.16 20.09 -28.07
C SER A 57 -47.73 19.56 -27.83
N GLU A 58 -46.78 19.86 -28.73
CA GLU A 58 -45.39 19.45 -28.54
C GLU A 58 -44.73 20.18 -27.35
N ASN A 59 -45.02 21.46 -27.16
CA ASN A 59 -44.55 22.23 -26.01
C ASN A 59 -45.06 21.67 -24.67
N ILE A 60 -46.31 21.21 -24.62
CA ILE A 60 -46.86 20.55 -23.43
C ILE A 60 -46.08 19.28 -23.10
N LYS A 61 -45.84 18.42 -24.11
CA LYS A 61 -45.05 17.19 -23.93
C LYS A 61 -43.61 17.48 -23.51
N LEU A 62 -42.99 18.53 -24.04
CA LEU A 62 -41.64 18.93 -23.66
C LEU A 62 -41.59 19.40 -22.21
N LYS A 63 -42.58 20.18 -21.74
CA LYS A 63 -42.68 20.59 -20.34
C LYS A 63 -42.77 19.39 -19.40
N GLU A 64 -43.61 18.40 -19.71
CA GLU A 64 -43.71 17.16 -18.92
C GLU A 64 -42.39 16.38 -18.85
N ARG A 65 -41.66 16.31 -19.97
CA ARG A 65 -40.34 15.65 -20.03
C ARG A 65 -39.30 16.39 -19.19
N VAL A 66 -39.32 17.73 -19.19
CA VAL A 66 -38.42 18.54 -18.36
C VAL A 66 -38.72 18.32 -16.87
N THR A 67 -39.99 18.38 -16.46
CA THR A 67 -40.36 18.12 -15.05
C THR A 67 -39.96 16.71 -14.61
N THR A 68 -40.14 15.71 -15.48
CA THR A 68 -39.70 14.33 -15.19
C THR A 68 -38.18 14.24 -15.02
N ALA A 69 -37.42 14.91 -15.89
CA ALA A 69 -35.96 14.93 -15.80
C ALA A 69 -35.46 15.64 -14.53
N GLU A 70 -36.10 16.72 -14.12
CA GLU A 70 -35.79 17.44 -12.88
C GLU A 70 -36.04 16.56 -11.64
N ASN A 71 -37.15 15.84 -11.60
CA ASN A 71 -37.46 14.90 -10.52
C ASN A 71 -36.45 13.74 -10.45
N ASN A 72 -36.03 13.22 -11.60
CA ASN A 72 -34.99 12.19 -11.67
C ASN A 72 -33.62 12.71 -11.22
N ALA A 73 -33.26 13.95 -11.60
CA ALA A 73 -32.02 14.59 -11.16
C ALA A 73 -32.01 14.84 -9.65
N ALA A 74 -33.13 15.27 -9.06
CA ALA A 74 -33.28 15.41 -7.62
C ALA A 74 -33.13 14.06 -6.90
N THR A 75 -33.70 12.98 -7.45
CA THR A 75 -33.59 11.62 -6.91
C THR A 75 -32.16 11.10 -6.95
N LEU A 76 -31.44 11.33 -8.06
CA LEU A 76 -30.03 10.97 -8.21
C LEU A 76 -29.12 11.78 -7.27
N ALA A 77 -29.39 13.07 -7.10
CA ALA A 77 -28.66 13.91 -6.15
C ALA A 77 -28.85 13.42 -4.70
N ALA A 78 -30.07 13.03 -4.33
CA ALA A 78 -30.36 12.44 -3.01
C ALA A 78 -29.70 11.07 -2.82
N ALA A 79 -29.66 10.23 -3.88
CA ALA A 79 -28.96 8.95 -3.84
C ALA A 79 -27.44 9.12 -3.69
N ASN A 80 -26.84 10.07 -4.40
CA ASN A 80 -25.41 10.38 -4.26
C ASN A 80 -25.09 10.93 -2.87
N ALA A 81 -25.92 11.83 -2.33
CA ALA A 81 -25.74 12.32 -0.95
C ALA A 81 -25.84 11.20 0.09
N ARG A 82 -26.72 10.20 -0.12
CA ARG A 82 -26.80 9.01 0.74
C ARG A 82 -25.58 8.10 0.62
N LEU A 83 -25.03 7.93 -0.58
CA LEU A 83 -23.80 7.16 -0.82
C LEU A 83 -22.57 7.86 -0.23
N GLU A 84 -22.47 9.19 -0.34
CA GLU A 84 -21.41 9.97 0.31
C GLU A 84 -21.52 9.92 1.83
N PHE A 85 -22.75 9.98 2.38
CA PHE A 85 -22.99 9.82 3.80
C PHE A 85 -22.69 8.39 4.29
N GLN A 86 -23.04 7.35 3.54
CA GLN A 86 -22.68 5.96 3.86
C GLN A 86 -21.18 5.68 3.69
N ALA A 87 -20.49 6.34 2.76
CA ALA A 87 -19.04 6.28 2.65
C ALA A 87 -18.33 7.03 3.80
N GLY A 88 -18.95 8.09 4.34
CA GLY A 88 -18.51 8.81 5.54
C GLY A 88 -18.91 8.15 6.86
N GLN A 89 -19.91 7.25 6.85
CA GLN A 89 -20.42 6.49 8.00
C GLN A 89 -20.16 4.99 7.90
N GLY A 90 -19.21 4.57 7.03
CA GLY A 90 -18.67 3.22 7.06
C GLY A 90 -18.00 2.98 8.40
N GLY A 91 -18.70 2.28 9.29
CA GLY A 91 -18.23 1.82 10.59
C GLY A 91 -16.89 1.10 10.47
N ASP A 92 -16.06 1.33 11.50
CA ASP A 92 -14.65 0.94 11.64
C ASP A 92 -13.70 1.65 10.67
N ALA A 93 -13.27 2.86 11.08
CA ALA A 93 -11.98 3.39 10.66
C ALA A 93 -10.95 2.27 10.75
N GLN A 94 -10.26 1.97 9.65
CA GLN A 94 -9.37 0.82 9.52
C GLN A 94 -8.48 0.65 10.75
N ARG A 95 -8.77 -0.35 11.58
CA ARG A 95 -8.07 -0.67 12.84
C ARG A 95 -6.77 -1.44 12.56
N ILE A 96 -6.09 -1.09 11.47
CA ILE A 96 -4.88 -1.77 11.01
C ILE A 96 -3.72 -0.76 11.09
N ALA A 97 -2.62 -1.18 11.71
CA ALA A 97 -1.36 -0.44 11.71
C ALA A 97 -0.23 -1.30 11.13
N PHE A 98 0.85 -0.67 10.74
CA PHE A 98 2.06 -1.33 10.25
C PHE A 98 3.23 -1.11 11.20
N ILE A 99 4.14 -2.06 11.26
CA ILE A 99 5.40 -1.95 11.99
C ILE A 99 6.55 -2.53 11.17
N ASP A 100 7.70 -1.86 11.18
CA ASP A 100 8.98 -2.44 10.78
C ASP A 100 9.73 -2.93 12.04
N PRO A 101 9.62 -4.23 12.38
CA PRO A 101 10.21 -4.75 13.60
C PRO A 101 11.73 -4.74 13.53
N ILE A 102 12.35 -4.87 12.35
CA ILE A 102 13.82 -4.83 12.22
C ILE A 102 14.32 -3.47 12.67
N VAL A 103 13.72 -2.39 12.16
CA VAL A 103 14.07 -1.03 12.58
C VAL A 103 13.83 -0.85 14.09
N ALA A 104 12.76 -1.42 14.64
CA ALA A 104 12.49 -1.36 16.08
C ALA A 104 13.54 -2.13 16.92
N PHE A 105 13.95 -3.31 16.49
CA PHE A 105 15.03 -4.10 17.11
C PHE A 105 16.36 -3.36 17.07
N GLU A 106 16.76 -2.87 15.89
CA GLU A 106 18.04 -2.20 15.67
C GLU A 106 18.12 -0.83 16.36
N SER A 107 16.99 -0.25 16.78
CA SER A 107 16.94 1.01 17.52
C SER A 107 16.96 0.82 19.05
N ASP A 108 16.87 -0.40 19.55
CA ASP A 108 16.86 -0.67 20.98
C ASP A 108 18.28 -0.64 21.57
N GLN A 109 18.58 0.37 22.41
CA GLN A 109 19.94 0.55 22.94
C GLN A 109 20.44 -0.64 23.75
N TRP A 110 19.57 -1.28 24.55
CA TRP A 110 19.95 -2.45 25.33
C TRP A 110 20.35 -3.63 24.43
N TYR A 111 19.62 -3.85 23.33
CA TYR A 111 19.94 -4.87 22.33
C TYR A 111 21.30 -4.62 21.69
N ILE A 112 21.57 -3.38 21.28
CA ILE A 112 22.85 -2.97 20.71
C ILE A 112 23.98 -3.27 21.71
N ASP A 113 23.82 -2.81 22.95
CA ASP A 113 24.84 -2.94 24.00
C ASP A 113 25.13 -4.42 24.34
N GLU A 114 24.09 -5.25 24.52
CA GLU A 114 24.25 -6.67 24.83
C GLU A 114 24.78 -7.47 23.64
N THR A 115 24.39 -7.12 22.41
CA THR A 115 24.93 -7.76 21.21
C THR A 115 26.40 -7.44 21.02
N ASP A 116 26.81 -6.20 21.27
CA ASP A 116 28.22 -5.81 21.18
C ASP A 116 29.06 -6.42 22.31
N LYS A 117 28.49 -6.57 23.50
CA LYS A 117 29.10 -7.35 24.58
C LYS A 117 29.26 -8.81 24.18
N LEU A 118 28.22 -9.45 23.63
CA LEU A 118 28.27 -10.83 23.16
C LEU A 118 29.33 -11.03 22.07
N LYS A 119 29.43 -10.10 21.10
CA LYS A 119 30.49 -10.12 20.07
C LYS A 119 31.89 -10.08 20.68
N LYS A 120 32.10 -9.25 21.71
CA LYS A 120 33.38 -9.20 22.44
C LYS A 120 33.65 -10.51 23.18
N GLU A 121 32.66 -11.06 23.89
CA GLU A 121 32.78 -12.36 24.57
C GLU A 121 33.14 -13.49 23.58
N ILE A 122 32.51 -13.52 22.39
CA ILE A 122 32.83 -14.48 21.32
C ILE A 122 34.28 -14.34 20.86
N ALA A 123 34.72 -13.11 20.58
CA ALA A 123 36.08 -12.84 20.12
C ALA A 123 37.12 -13.24 21.18
N GLU A 124 36.89 -12.88 22.45
CA GLU A 124 37.75 -13.23 23.57
C GLU A 124 37.81 -14.75 23.78
N ALA A 125 36.67 -15.44 23.76
CA ALA A 125 36.62 -16.89 23.92
C ALA A 125 37.32 -17.63 22.77
N ARG A 126 37.14 -17.18 21.53
CA ARG A 126 37.84 -17.73 20.35
C ARG A 126 39.35 -17.51 20.45
N ASN A 127 39.80 -16.33 20.84
CA ASN A 127 41.22 -16.03 21.01
C ASN A 127 41.84 -16.88 22.13
N LYS A 128 41.19 -16.95 23.29
CA LYS A 128 41.63 -17.78 24.41
C LYS A 128 41.75 -19.26 24.01
N LYS A 129 40.78 -19.79 23.27
CA LYS A 129 40.83 -21.17 22.76
C LYS A 129 41.96 -21.37 21.77
N LYS A 130 42.18 -20.41 20.87
CA LYS A 130 43.31 -20.45 19.94
C LYS A 130 44.65 -20.47 20.69
N GLU A 131 44.84 -19.58 21.66
CA GLU A 131 46.06 -19.54 22.49
C GLU A 131 46.29 -20.83 23.28
N GLU A 132 45.23 -21.48 23.76
CA GLU A 132 45.31 -22.78 24.45
C GLU A 132 45.75 -23.92 23.52
N LEU A 133 45.26 -23.90 22.27
CA LEU A 133 45.39 -24.99 21.31
C LEU A 133 46.63 -24.88 20.42
N GLU A 134 47.06 -23.67 20.08
CA GLU A 134 48.19 -23.40 19.18
C GLU A 134 49.51 -24.09 19.64
N PRO A 135 49.91 -24.04 20.93
CA PRO A 135 51.14 -24.70 21.37
C PRO A 135 51.08 -26.23 21.24
N LYS A 136 49.90 -26.82 21.47
CA LYS A 136 49.68 -28.26 21.33
C LYS A 136 49.75 -28.67 19.86
N PHE A 137 49.10 -27.90 18.98
CA PHE A 137 49.15 -28.13 17.54
C PHE A 137 50.57 -28.04 16.99
N LYS A 138 51.31 -27.00 17.42
CA LYS A 138 52.70 -26.78 17.01
C LYS A 138 53.59 -27.96 17.42
N LYS A 139 53.49 -28.44 18.66
CA LYS A 139 54.23 -29.62 19.13
C LYS A 139 53.95 -30.87 18.29
N LEU A 140 52.69 -31.12 17.93
CA LEU A 140 52.33 -32.26 17.08
C LEU A 140 52.91 -32.12 15.66
N LYS A 141 52.83 -30.92 15.07
CA LYS A 141 53.43 -30.65 13.75
C LYS A 141 54.95 -30.78 13.76
N ASP A 142 55.60 -30.20 14.76
CA ASP A 142 57.05 -30.28 14.91
C ASP A 142 57.47 -31.75 15.12
N GLY A 143 56.72 -32.51 15.91
CA GLY A 143 56.93 -33.95 16.11
C GLY A 143 56.79 -34.77 14.82
N LEU A 144 55.82 -34.45 13.96
CA LEU A 144 55.64 -35.13 12.67
C LEU A 144 56.87 -34.96 11.76
N SER A 145 57.54 -33.81 11.82
CA SER A 145 58.73 -33.52 11.00
C SER A 145 59.96 -34.37 11.36
N LEU A 146 59.94 -35.03 12.52
CA LEU A 146 61.04 -35.88 13.01
C LEU A 146 60.98 -37.32 12.47
N TYR A 147 59.89 -37.72 11.81
CA TYR A 147 59.68 -39.08 11.30
C TYR A 147 59.74 -39.12 9.77
N THR A 148 60.25 -40.22 9.21
CA THR A 148 60.26 -40.40 7.76
C THR A 148 58.85 -40.71 7.26
N VAL A 149 58.47 -40.10 6.14
CA VAL A 149 57.15 -40.31 5.53
C VAL A 149 56.91 -41.79 5.26
N GLY A 150 55.75 -42.29 5.70
CA GLY A 150 55.31 -43.66 5.49
C GLY A 150 55.66 -44.64 6.61
N GLU A 151 56.55 -44.28 7.53
CA GLU A 151 56.85 -45.05 8.75
C GLU A 151 55.63 -45.15 9.67
N GLU A 152 55.58 -46.19 10.51
CA GLU A 152 54.48 -46.41 11.45
C GLU A 152 54.29 -45.23 12.41
N LYS A 153 55.39 -44.74 13.01
CA LYS A 153 55.37 -43.55 13.90
C LYS A 153 54.91 -42.28 13.19
N TRP A 154 55.21 -42.13 11.90
CA TRP A 154 54.72 -41.02 11.10
C TRP A 154 53.20 -41.11 10.93
N ARG A 155 52.66 -42.30 10.64
CA ARG A 155 51.20 -42.53 10.51
C ARG A 155 50.47 -42.36 11.84
N GLU A 156 51.09 -42.78 12.96
CA GLU A 156 50.57 -42.53 14.31
C GLU A 156 50.47 -41.04 14.59
N CYS A 157 51.54 -40.27 14.37
CA CYS A 157 51.54 -38.83 14.56
C CYS A 157 50.53 -38.11 13.65
N GLN A 158 50.33 -38.59 12.41
CA GLN A 158 49.26 -38.07 11.55
C GLN A 158 47.86 -38.33 12.11
N ARG A 159 47.60 -39.52 12.66
CA ARG A 159 46.33 -39.83 13.31
C ARG A 159 46.09 -38.93 14.51
N GLU A 160 47.12 -38.72 15.35
CA GLU A 160 47.04 -37.79 16.48
C GLU A 160 46.73 -36.35 16.05
N ILE A 161 47.34 -35.87 14.95
CA ILE A 161 47.04 -34.55 14.39
C ILE A 161 45.58 -34.47 13.93
N LEU A 162 45.08 -35.49 13.23
CA LEU A 162 43.69 -35.54 12.76
C LEU A 162 42.71 -35.58 13.93
N ASP A 163 42.94 -36.46 14.91
CA ASP A 163 42.11 -36.57 16.12
C ASP A 163 42.11 -35.24 16.89
N PHE A 164 43.27 -34.59 16.98
CA PHE A 164 43.37 -33.27 17.60
C PHE A 164 42.58 -32.21 16.82
N GLN A 165 42.63 -32.19 15.49
CA GLN A 165 41.84 -31.27 14.65
C GLN A 165 40.32 -31.52 14.78
N LEU A 166 39.89 -32.78 14.85
CA LEU A 166 38.49 -33.13 15.07
C LEU A 166 38.01 -32.65 16.45
N ASN A 167 38.80 -32.89 17.50
CA ASN A 167 38.50 -32.40 18.85
C ASN A 167 38.46 -30.87 18.92
N GLN A 168 39.29 -30.15 18.15
CA GLN A 168 39.18 -28.69 18.06
C GLN A 168 37.87 -28.25 17.42
N LEU A 169 37.50 -28.87 16.30
CA LEU A 169 36.26 -28.54 15.58
C LEU A 169 35.04 -28.73 16.49
N GLU A 170 35.00 -29.81 17.26
CA GLU A 170 33.94 -30.07 18.23
C GLU A 170 33.89 -29.00 19.33
N GLN A 171 35.05 -28.62 19.90
CA GLN A 171 35.11 -27.54 20.90
C GLN A 171 34.62 -26.20 20.36
N PHE A 172 34.96 -25.84 19.11
CA PHE A 172 34.46 -24.62 18.50
C PHE A 172 32.96 -24.68 18.19
N ARG A 173 32.44 -25.85 17.78
CA ARG A 173 30.99 -26.05 17.60
C ARG A 173 30.23 -25.90 18.90
N GLN A 174 30.73 -26.49 19.99
CA GLN A 174 30.11 -26.32 21.30
C GLN A 174 30.12 -24.85 21.73
N LEU A 175 31.25 -24.16 21.53
CA LEU A 175 31.36 -22.74 21.84
C LEU A 175 30.36 -21.91 21.02
N GLU A 176 30.19 -22.21 19.73
CA GLU A 176 29.19 -21.56 18.87
C GLU A 176 27.76 -21.84 19.33
N ALA A 177 27.45 -23.07 19.75
CA ALA A 177 26.14 -23.42 20.30
C ALA A 177 25.83 -22.64 21.58
N ASP A 178 26.79 -22.56 22.52
CA ASP A 178 26.62 -21.81 23.77
C ASP A 178 26.38 -20.31 23.51
N PHE A 179 27.06 -19.74 22.50
CA PHE A 179 26.86 -18.34 22.11
C PHE A 179 25.59 -18.11 21.31
N GLN A 180 25.13 -19.09 20.53
CA GLN A 180 23.84 -19.06 19.85
C GLN A 180 22.71 -18.98 20.88
N GLU A 181 22.75 -19.82 21.92
CA GLU A 181 21.73 -19.81 22.99
C GLU A 181 21.67 -18.44 23.71
N LYS A 182 22.84 -17.84 24.00
CA LYS A 182 22.91 -16.47 24.54
C LYS A 182 22.31 -15.44 23.57
N GLY A 183 22.62 -15.54 22.28
CA GLY A 183 22.05 -14.67 21.24
C GLY A 183 20.53 -14.77 21.15
N ASP A 184 20.00 -15.99 21.17
CA ASP A 184 18.57 -16.26 21.14
C ASP A 184 17.87 -15.68 22.38
N ALA A 185 18.49 -15.77 23.57
CA ALA A 185 17.96 -15.18 24.80
C ALA A 185 17.88 -13.64 24.72
N ILE A 186 18.88 -12.98 24.13
CA ILE A 186 18.88 -11.53 23.88
C ILE A 186 17.72 -11.16 22.95
N LEU A 187 17.59 -11.87 21.82
CA LEU A 187 16.52 -11.64 20.84
C LEU A 187 15.13 -11.82 21.46
N PHE A 188 14.93 -12.90 22.21
CA PHE A 188 13.65 -13.19 22.86
C PHE A 188 13.25 -12.10 23.86
N LYS A 189 14.21 -11.54 24.60
CA LYS A 189 13.94 -10.46 25.55
C LYS A 189 13.54 -9.16 24.86
N VAL A 190 14.19 -8.80 23.75
CA VAL A 190 13.83 -7.59 22.99
C VAL A 190 12.48 -7.78 22.30
N TYR A 191 12.25 -8.97 21.73
CA TYR A 191 10.95 -9.34 21.18
C TYR A 191 9.82 -9.18 22.21
N GLY A 192 10.03 -9.64 23.45
CA GLY A 192 9.07 -9.49 24.54
C GLY A 192 8.74 -8.03 24.84
N ARG A 193 9.74 -7.14 24.89
CA ARG A 193 9.54 -5.70 25.08
C ARG A 193 8.80 -5.06 23.91
N MET A 194 9.19 -5.38 22.68
CA MET A 194 8.53 -4.89 21.47
C MET A 194 7.05 -5.33 21.43
N ARG A 195 6.77 -6.61 21.74
CA ARG A 195 5.39 -7.12 21.80
C ARG A 195 4.55 -6.38 22.84
N ALA A 196 5.09 -6.14 24.03
CA ALA A 196 4.39 -5.39 25.07
C ALA A 196 4.12 -3.93 24.66
N ALA A 197 5.08 -3.28 23.99
CA ALA A 197 4.92 -1.94 23.44
C ALA A 197 3.84 -1.89 22.35
N ILE A 198 3.86 -2.83 21.40
CA ILE A 198 2.83 -2.96 20.36
C ILE A 198 1.45 -3.14 20.99
N GLU A 199 1.31 -4.07 21.95
CA GLU A 199 0.03 -4.35 22.60
C GLU A 199 -0.54 -3.10 23.30
N LYS A 200 0.31 -2.36 24.02
CA LYS A 200 -0.08 -1.11 24.67
C LYS A 200 -0.55 -0.08 23.64
N ILE A 201 0.23 0.14 22.58
CA ILE A 201 -0.11 1.11 21.51
C ILE A 201 -1.42 0.72 20.81
N CYS A 202 -1.64 -0.56 20.56
CA CYS A 202 -2.88 -1.05 19.94
C CYS A 202 -4.10 -0.75 20.82
N LYS A 203 -4.00 -0.99 22.13
CA LYS A 203 -5.07 -0.66 23.09
C LYS A 203 -5.32 0.83 23.17
N ASP A 204 -4.26 1.63 23.24
CA ASP A 204 -4.35 3.09 23.41
C ASP A 204 -4.88 3.79 22.15
N LYS A 205 -4.50 3.31 20.95
CA LYS A 205 -4.85 3.92 19.66
C LYS A 205 -6.02 3.22 18.95
N GLY A 206 -6.53 2.11 19.49
CA GLY A 206 -7.67 1.38 18.93
C GLY A 206 -7.35 0.58 17.67
N TYR A 207 -6.14 0.03 17.57
CA TYR A 207 -5.78 -0.91 16.48
C TYR A 207 -6.11 -2.34 16.88
N ASP A 208 -6.70 -3.09 15.95
CA ASP A 208 -7.03 -4.51 16.11
C ASP A 208 -5.95 -5.41 15.49
N ILE A 209 -5.28 -4.93 14.44
CA ILE A 209 -4.29 -5.71 13.70
C ILE A 209 -3.05 -4.84 13.49
N VAL A 210 -1.89 -5.43 13.77
CA VAL A 210 -0.59 -4.86 13.37
C VAL A 210 0.07 -5.82 12.39
N ILE A 211 0.40 -5.29 11.21
CA ILE A 211 1.04 -6.07 10.15
C ILE A 211 2.52 -5.70 10.10
N ASN A 212 3.34 -6.73 10.07
CA ASN A 212 4.77 -6.59 9.87
C ASN A 212 5.06 -6.16 8.42
N ARG A 213 5.85 -5.09 8.26
CA ARG A 213 6.40 -4.64 6.99
C ARG A 213 7.92 -4.73 7.03
N TYR A 214 8.53 -5.21 5.96
CA TYR A 214 9.99 -5.29 5.84
C TYR A 214 10.48 -4.34 4.77
N GLY A 215 10.99 -3.16 5.17
CA GLY A 215 11.53 -2.16 4.24
C GLY A 215 10.54 -1.71 3.15
N THR A 216 10.94 -0.77 2.30
CA THR A 216 10.07 -0.21 1.24
C THR A 216 10.53 -0.51 -0.17
N ASN A 217 11.67 -1.18 -0.38
CA ASN A 217 12.12 -1.51 -1.74
C ASN A 217 12.78 -2.88 -1.75
N ALA A 218 12.23 -3.81 -2.53
CA ALA A 218 13.06 -4.88 -3.08
C ALA A 218 14.15 -4.16 -3.91
N PRO A 219 15.44 -4.39 -3.64
CA PRO A 219 16.48 -3.81 -4.47
C PRO A 219 16.24 -4.21 -5.93
N ASN A 220 16.72 -3.39 -6.89
CA ASN A 220 16.67 -3.65 -8.33
C ASN A 220 17.55 -4.87 -8.72
N GLU A 221 17.32 -5.98 -8.06
CA GLU A 221 17.99 -7.25 -8.23
C GLU A 221 17.02 -8.17 -8.98
N GLY A 222 17.55 -9.26 -9.54
CA GLY A 222 16.85 -10.09 -10.52
C GLY A 222 15.49 -10.60 -10.06
N ILE A 223 14.78 -11.24 -11.01
CA ILE A 223 13.45 -11.83 -10.78
C ILE A 223 13.43 -12.78 -9.57
N ARG A 224 14.55 -13.43 -9.25
CA ARG A 224 14.66 -14.39 -8.14
C ARG A 224 14.66 -13.69 -6.79
N GLU A 225 15.36 -12.58 -6.68
CA GLU A 225 15.46 -11.75 -5.48
C GLU A 225 14.12 -11.06 -5.20
N ILE A 226 13.46 -10.56 -6.24
CA ILE A 226 12.09 -10.03 -6.16
C ILE A 226 11.11 -11.10 -5.66
N TYR A 227 11.18 -12.32 -6.21
CA TYR A 227 10.32 -13.43 -5.79
C TYR A 227 10.56 -13.86 -4.34
N ASN A 228 11.83 -13.85 -3.88
CA ASN A 228 12.15 -14.14 -2.48
C ASN A 228 11.63 -13.04 -1.55
N ALA A 229 11.81 -11.76 -1.91
CA ALA A 229 11.28 -10.63 -1.16
C ALA A 229 9.75 -10.67 -1.03
N MET A 230 9.03 -11.11 -2.08
CA MET A 230 7.57 -11.29 -2.03
C MET A 230 7.13 -12.40 -1.06
N LYS A 231 7.95 -13.44 -0.84
CA LYS A 231 7.64 -14.50 0.14
C LYS A 231 7.82 -14.03 1.58
N GLU A 232 8.82 -13.19 1.80
CA GLU A 232 9.22 -12.74 3.13
C GLU A 232 8.45 -11.48 3.56
N ASN A 233 8.01 -10.66 2.61
CA ASN A 233 7.24 -9.45 2.88
C ASN A 233 5.75 -9.63 2.55
N PRO A 234 4.88 -9.81 3.55
CA PRO A 234 3.44 -9.96 3.32
C PRO A 234 2.78 -8.67 2.82
N VAL A 235 3.48 -7.53 2.87
CA VAL A 235 2.97 -6.21 2.49
C VAL A 235 3.72 -5.69 1.27
N LEU A 236 3.10 -5.83 0.09
CA LEU A 236 3.65 -5.27 -1.15
C LEU A 236 3.38 -3.78 -1.32
N TYR A 237 2.28 -3.29 -0.74
CA TYR A 237 1.88 -1.89 -0.78
C TYR A 237 0.98 -1.57 0.42
N PHE A 238 1.15 -0.38 0.99
CA PHE A 238 0.19 0.20 1.92
C PHE A 238 0.07 1.71 1.68
N ASN A 239 -1.07 2.27 2.06
CA ASN A 239 -1.30 3.71 2.00
C ASN A 239 -1.06 4.32 3.41
N PRO A 240 0.03 5.09 3.62
CA PRO A 240 0.34 5.67 4.92
C PRO A 240 -0.72 6.64 5.44
N SER A 241 -1.52 7.24 4.55
CA SER A 241 -2.61 8.15 4.92
C SER A 241 -3.85 7.43 5.45
N ARG A 242 -3.94 6.10 5.28
CA ARG A 242 -5.09 5.29 5.72
C ARG A 242 -4.75 4.27 6.80
N ALA A 243 -3.50 3.81 6.83
CA ALA A 243 -3.01 2.88 7.84
C ALA A 243 -1.66 3.39 8.37
N PRO A 244 -1.60 3.79 9.65
CA PRO A 244 -0.42 4.40 10.21
C PRO A 244 0.70 3.39 10.42
N ASP A 245 1.93 3.85 10.24
CA ASP A 245 3.14 3.15 10.67
C ASP A 245 3.45 3.52 12.12
N ILE A 246 3.41 2.53 13.01
CA ILE A 246 3.63 2.70 14.46
C ILE A 246 5.08 2.42 14.87
N THR A 247 6.00 2.18 13.94
CA THR A 247 7.41 1.82 14.22
C THR A 247 8.05 2.81 15.20
N LYS A 248 7.88 4.12 14.97
CA LYS A 248 8.43 5.15 15.86
C LYS A 248 7.80 5.10 17.26
N ASP A 249 6.48 4.95 17.33
CA ASP A 249 5.78 4.85 18.61
C ASP A 249 6.27 3.66 19.43
N VAL A 250 6.52 2.52 18.76
CA VAL A 250 7.04 1.30 19.39
C VAL A 250 8.46 1.52 19.89
N ILE A 251 9.33 2.11 19.07
CA ILE A 251 10.71 2.46 19.48
C ILE A 251 10.70 3.36 20.71
N ASP A 252 9.85 4.37 20.74
CA ASP A 252 9.76 5.30 21.86
C ASP A 252 9.17 4.62 23.11
N ALA A 253 8.26 3.65 22.95
CA ALA A 253 7.68 2.89 24.05
C ALA A 253 8.59 1.77 24.60
N MET A 254 9.65 1.39 23.89
CA MET A 254 10.62 0.37 24.31
C MET A 254 11.76 0.92 25.18
N LYS A 255 11.94 2.25 25.20
CA LYS A 255 12.92 2.98 26.04
C LYS A 255 12.48 3.02 27.50
#